data_AF-A0A662SEE5-F1
#
_entry.id   AF-A0A662SEE5-F1
#
_cell.length_a   1.000
_cell.length_b   1.000
_cell.length_c   1.000
_cell.angle_alpha   90.00
_cell.angle_beta   90.00
_cell.angle_gamma   90.00
#
_symmetry.space_group_name_H-M   'P 1'
#
loop_
_entity.id
_entity.type
_entity.pdbx_description
1 polymer ?
#
loop_
_entity_poly.entity_id
_entity_poly.type
_entity_poly.pdbx_seq_one_letter_code
_entity_poly.pdbx_strand_id
1 'polypeptide(L)'
;VVEEEAAPLAKEVRKIVSKIKEVKGKREKLRDLLVNKEISEKTFNKLDSEYEEKEKSLTSELAEKKEELESRISEIEEELEKVRLQLEELRARLALEEISGSEYDSKKLDLEEKEKRLSNEMISLKEALELLG
;
A
#
# COMPACT_ATOMS: atom_id res chain seq x y z
N VAL A 1 1.92 -14.81 15.54
CA VAL A 1 2.27 -13.83 14.50
C VAL A 1 1.28 -12.71 14.67
N VAL A 2 1.72 -11.55 15.16
CA VAL A 2 0.85 -10.37 15.14
C VAL A 2 0.73 -10.07 13.66
N GLU A 3 -0.45 -10.29 13.08
CA GLU A 3 -0.75 -9.72 11.78
C GLU A 3 -0.67 -8.20 11.99
N GLU A 4 0.49 -7.62 11.71
CA GLU A 4 0.59 -6.18 11.52
C GLU A 4 -0.43 -5.86 10.45
N GLU A 5 -1.49 -5.18 10.89
CA GLU A 5 -2.66 -4.96 10.07
C GLU A 5 -2.24 -4.03 8.94
N ALA A 6 -1.92 -4.62 7.78
CA ALA A 6 -1.45 -3.91 6.62
C ALA A 6 -2.35 -2.70 6.35
N ALA A 7 -1.74 -1.58 5.98
CA ALA A 7 -2.46 -0.33 5.72
C ALA A 7 -3.61 -0.60 4.73
N PRO A 8 -4.79 0.02 4.90
CA PRO A 8 -5.94 -0.23 4.03
C PRO A 8 -5.61 -0.10 2.54
N LEU A 9 -4.85 0.93 2.18
CA LEU A 9 -4.37 1.15 0.82
C LEU A 9 -3.45 0.02 0.31
N ALA A 10 -2.57 -0.50 1.17
CA ALA A 10 -1.73 -1.65 0.85
C ALA A 10 -2.55 -2.93 0.62
N LYS A 11 -3.62 -3.16 1.40
CA LYS A 11 -4.55 -4.28 1.21
C LYS A 11 -5.27 -4.18 -0.13
N GLU A 12 -5.72 -2.98 -0.52
CA GLU A 12 -6.38 -2.74 -1.81
C GLU A 12 -5.45 -3.05 -2.98
N VAL A 13 -4.21 -2.55 -2.95
CA VAL A 13 -3.21 -2.83 -3.98
C VAL A 13 -2.92 -4.31 -4.11
N ARG A 14 -2.69 -5.02 -3.00
CA ARG A 14 -2.48 -6.49 -3.01
C ARG A 14 -3.67 -7.23 -3.66
N LYS A 15 -4.89 -6.77 -3.40
CA LYS A 15 -6.11 -7.34 -3.99
C LYS A 15 -6.19 -7.10 -5.50
N ILE A 16 -5.88 -5.90 -5.98
CA ILE A 16 -5.89 -5.57 -7.42
C ILE A 16 -4.82 -6.41 -8.14
N VAL A 17 -3.60 -6.45 -7.61
CA VAL A 17 -2.51 -7.28 -8.16
C VAL A 17 -2.92 -8.76 -8.25
N SER A 18 -3.56 -9.29 -7.20
CA SER A 18 -4.07 -10.67 -7.22
C SER A 18 -5.13 -10.89 -8.31
N LYS A 19 -6.06 -9.95 -8.50
CA LYS A 19 -7.08 -10.04 -9.55
C LYS A 19 -6.46 -9.99 -10.94
N ILE A 20 -5.45 -9.15 -11.17
CA ILE A 20 -4.73 -9.10 -12.45
C ILE A 20 -4.07 -10.44 -12.76
N LYS A 21 -3.38 -11.04 -11.78
CA LYS A 21 -2.81 -12.39 -11.92
C LYS A 21 -3.87 -13.44 -12.27
N GLU A 22 -5.03 -13.39 -11.61
CA GLU A 22 -6.15 -14.29 -11.90
C GLU A 22 -6.68 -14.11 -13.33
N VAL A 23 -6.86 -12.88 -13.80
CA VAL A 23 -7.31 -12.59 -15.16
C VAL A 23 -6.29 -13.11 -16.19
N LYS A 24 -5.00 -12.86 -15.98
CA LYS A 24 -3.93 -13.39 -16.85
C LYS A 24 -3.95 -14.92 -16.91
N GLY A 25 -4.09 -15.59 -15.76
CA GLY A 25 -4.19 -17.05 -15.73
C GLY A 25 -5.46 -17.59 -16.41
N LYS A 26 -6.57 -16.85 -16.36
CA LYS A 26 -7.79 -17.21 -17.12
C LYS A 26 -7.59 -17.06 -18.63
N ARG A 27 -6.89 -16.03 -19.08
CA ARG A 27 -6.55 -15.83 -20.50
C ARG A 27 -5.62 -16.92 -21.02
N GLU A 28 -4.65 -17.36 -20.22
CA GLU A 28 -3.79 -18.49 -20.57
C GLU A 28 -4.61 -19.78 -20.77
N LYS A 29 -5.45 -20.14 -19.80
CA LYS A 29 -6.37 -21.29 -19.93
C LYS A 29 -7.30 -21.18 -21.14
N LEU A 30 -7.78 -19.96 -21.43
CA LEU A 30 -8.62 -19.72 -22.60
C LEU A 30 -7.88 -20.00 -23.91
N ARG A 31 -6.58 -19.69 -23.98
CA ARG A 31 -5.72 -20.03 -25.13
C ARG A 31 -5.54 -21.54 -25.25
N ASP A 32 -5.33 -22.25 -24.15
CA ASP A 32 -5.22 -23.72 -24.16
C ASP A 32 -6.47 -24.38 -24.72
N LEU A 33 -7.67 -23.92 -24.31
CA LEU A 33 -8.95 -24.41 -24.83
C LEU A 33 -9.08 -24.21 -26.35
N LEU A 34 -8.59 -23.08 -26.87
CA LEU A 34 -8.58 -22.81 -28.31
C LEU A 34 -7.61 -23.76 -29.04
N VAL A 35 -6.38 -23.92 -28.52
CA VAL A 35 -5.35 -24.80 -29.11
C VAL A 35 -5.82 -26.25 -29.14
N ASN A 36 -6.49 -26.70 -28.07
CA ASN A 36 -7.09 -28.04 -27.97
C ASN A 36 -8.37 -28.21 -28.81
N LYS A 37 -8.83 -27.15 -29.49
CA LYS A 37 -10.06 -27.11 -30.29
C LYS A 37 -11.33 -27.41 -29.49
N GLU A 38 -11.29 -27.19 -28.17
CA GLU A 38 -12.44 -27.35 -27.28
C GLU A 38 -13.43 -26.19 -27.45
N ILE A 39 -12.94 -25.02 -27.88
CA ILE A 39 -13.75 -23.84 -28.20
C ILE A 39 -13.47 -23.35 -29.62
N SER A 40 -14.45 -22.67 -30.21
CA SER A 40 -14.28 -22.00 -31.50
C SER A 40 -13.46 -20.72 -31.36
N GLU A 41 -12.82 -20.29 -32.46
CA GLU A 41 -12.13 -19.00 -32.54
C GLU A 41 -13.07 -17.82 -32.24
N LYS A 42 -14.33 -17.91 -32.67
CA LYS A 42 -15.35 -16.90 -32.36
C LYS A 42 -15.62 -16.80 -30.85
N THR A 43 -15.71 -17.94 -30.17
CA THR A 43 -15.90 -17.99 -28.70
C THR A 43 -14.66 -17.45 -27.98
N PHE A 44 -13.47 -17.86 -28.44
CA PHE A 44 -12.21 -17.38 -27.91
C PHE A 44 -12.09 -15.86 -28.00
N ASN A 45 -12.25 -15.28 -29.19
CA ASN A 45 -12.10 -13.84 -29.40
C ASN A 45 -13.04 -13.03 -28.52
N LYS A 46 -14.31 -13.48 -28.37
CA LYS A 46 -15.26 -12.82 -27.48
C LYS A 46 -14.76 -12.80 -26.02
N LEU A 47 -14.39 -13.95 -25.48
CA LEU A 47 -13.97 -14.07 -24.08
C LEU A 47 -12.60 -13.40 -23.83
N ASP A 48 -11.67 -13.48 -24.78
CA ASP A 48 -10.36 -12.84 -24.63
C ASP A 48 -10.50 -11.32 -24.60
N SER A 49 -11.37 -10.73 -25.43
CA SER A 49 -11.68 -9.29 -25.37
C SER A 49 -12.30 -8.88 -24.03
N GLU A 50 -13.23 -9.67 -23.48
CA GLU A 50 -13.81 -9.39 -22.15
C GLU A 50 -12.74 -9.42 -21.04
N TYR A 51 -11.81 -10.38 -21.10
CA TYR A 51 -10.70 -10.45 -20.14
C TYR A 51 -9.67 -9.35 -20.34
N GLU A 52 -9.40 -8.95 -21.58
CA GLU A 52 -8.50 -7.84 -21.91
C GLU A 52 -9.05 -6.51 -21.38
N GLU A 53 -10.33 -6.23 -21.59
CA GLU A 53 -10.98 -5.03 -21.03
C GLU A 53 -10.91 -5.01 -19.50
N LYS A 54 -11.15 -6.17 -18.86
CA LYS A 54 -11.04 -6.31 -17.41
C LYS A 54 -9.60 -6.10 -16.91
N GLU A 55 -8.61 -6.65 -17.60
CA GLU A 55 -7.19 -6.46 -17.28
C GLU A 55 -6.80 -4.98 -17.39
N LYS A 56 -7.25 -4.31 -18.45
CA LYS A 56 -7.02 -2.88 -18.67
C LYS A 56 -7.64 -2.03 -17.56
N SER A 57 -8.89 -2.32 -17.18
CA SER A 57 -9.57 -1.63 -16.07
C SER A 57 -8.82 -1.79 -14.75
N LEU A 58 -8.40 -3.01 -14.40
CA LEU A 58 -7.63 -3.27 -13.18
C LEU A 58 -6.25 -2.60 -13.21
N THR A 59 -5.61 -2.54 -14.38
CA THR A 59 -4.31 -1.87 -14.53
C THR A 59 -4.43 -0.35 -14.37
N SER A 60 -5.53 0.24 -14.86
CA SER A 60 -5.83 1.66 -14.64
C SER A 60 -6.07 1.96 -13.16
N GLU A 61 -6.89 1.14 -12.50
CA GLU A 61 -7.14 1.24 -11.05
C GLU A 61 -5.82 1.12 -10.26
N LEU A 62 -4.93 0.22 -10.69
CA LEU A 62 -3.62 0.04 -10.06
C LEU A 62 -2.70 1.26 -10.22
N ALA A 63 -2.77 1.96 -11.35
CA ALA A 63 -2.00 3.18 -11.59
C ALA A 63 -2.48 4.32 -10.68
N GLU A 64 -3.79 4.49 -10.52
CA GLU A 64 -4.36 5.46 -9.57
C GLU A 64 -3.92 5.14 -8.14
N LYS A 65 -3.98 3.86 -7.73
CA LYS A 65 -3.51 3.44 -6.41
C LYS A 65 -2.01 3.63 -6.20
N LYS A 66 -1.21 3.58 -7.26
CA LYS A 66 0.23 3.89 -7.18
C LYS A 66 0.46 5.34 -6.78
N GLU A 67 -0.25 6.28 -7.43
CA GLU A 67 -0.16 7.70 -7.09
C GLU A 67 -0.63 7.96 -5.66
N GLU A 68 -1.72 7.32 -5.23
CA GLU A 68 -2.18 7.38 -3.84
C GLU A 68 -1.12 6.87 -2.84
N LEU A 69 -0.45 5.75 -3.15
CA LEU A 69 0.62 5.20 -2.32
C LEU A 69 1.81 6.17 -2.20
N GLU A 70 2.29 6.71 -3.32
CA GLU A 70 3.41 7.64 -3.36
C GLU A 70 3.10 8.94 -2.60
N SER A 71 1.88 9.47 -2.75
CA SER A 71 1.40 10.63 -1.99
C SER A 71 1.39 10.33 -0.50
N ARG A 72 0.81 9.20 -0.09
CA ARG A 72 0.68 8.85 1.33
C ARG A 72 2.04 8.59 1.99
N ILE A 73 2.98 7.97 1.27
CA ILE A 73 4.35 7.78 1.75
C ILE A 73 5.01 9.14 1.99
N SER A 74 4.87 10.08 1.06
CA SER A 74 5.43 11.43 1.19
C SER A 74 4.84 12.18 2.39
N GLU A 75 3.52 12.10 2.59
CA GLU A 75 2.85 12.66 3.78
C GLU A 75 3.37 12.08 5.09
N ILE A 76 3.56 10.75 5.15
CA ILE A 76 4.08 10.09 6.34
C ILE A 76 5.53 10.52 6.61
N GLU A 77 6.36 10.68 5.57
CA GLU A 77 7.73 11.19 5.72
C GLU A 77 7.74 12.60 6.32
N GLU A 78 6.85 13.49 5.88
CA GLU A 78 6.68 14.81 6.51
C GLU A 78 6.18 14.74 7.96
N GLU A 79 5.23 13.84 8.25
CA GLU A 79 4.71 13.66 9.61
C GLU A 79 5.78 13.12 10.56
N LEU A 80 6.60 12.17 10.11
CA LEU A 80 7.72 11.63 10.88
C LEU A 80 8.75 12.70 11.18
N GLU A 81 9.05 13.57 10.21
CA GLU A 81 9.96 14.70 10.45
C GLU A 81 9.40 15.68 11.48
N LYS A 82 8.10 15.99 11.41
CA LYS A 82 7.43 16.81 12.44
C LYS A 82 7.52 16.17 13.82
N VAL A 83 7.32 14.85 13.93
CA VAL A 83 7.45 14.13 15.21
C VAL A 83 8.87 14.23 15.76
N ARG A 84 9.90 14.10 14.91
CA ARG A 84 11.30 14.26 15.32
C ARG A 84 11.59 15.66 15.86
N LEU A 85 11.13 16.70 15.16
CA LEU A 85 11.28 18.09 15.61
C LEU A 85 10.55 18.33 16.94
N GLN A 86 9.36 17.76 17.11
CA GLN A 86 8.62 17.85 18.37
C GLN A 86 9.35 17.14 19.53
N LEU A 87 9.97 15.98 19.29
CA LEU A 87 10.78 15.29 20.28
C LEU A 87 12.03 16.09 20.65
N GLU A 88 12.66 16.75 19.69
CA GLU A 88 13.80 17.65 19.91
C GLU A 88 13.39 18.87 20.76
N GLU A 89 12.30 19.55 20.39
CA GLU A 89 11.75 20.67 21.15
C GLU A 89 11.39 20.25 22.58
N LEU A 90 10.77 19.08 22.74
CA LEU A 90 10.40 18.55 24.06
C LEU A 90 11.63 18.29 24.94
N ARG A 91 12.73 17.78 24.37
CA ARG A 91 14.00 17.62 25.08
C ARG A 91 14.62 18.95 25.47
N ALA A 92 14.59 19.94 24.58
CA ALA A 92 15.09 21.29 24.87
C ALA A 92 14.31 21.94 26.02
N ARG A 93 12.97 21.87 26.00
CA ARG A 93 12.12 22.39 27.07
C ARG A 93 12.39 21.74 28.43
N LEU A 94 12.60 20.43 28.46
CA LEU A 94 12.99 19.73 29.69
C LEU A 94 14.34 20.25 30.22
N ALA A 95 15.34 20.40 29.35
CA ALA A 95 16.66 20.88 29.71
C ALA A 95 16.66 22.33 30.21
N LEU A 96 15.72 23.15 29.74
CA LEU A 96 15.49 24.52 30.19
C LEU A 96 14.58 24.60 31.44
N GLU A 97 14.20 23.45 32.01
CA GLU A 97 13.29 23.35 33.17
C GLU A 97 11.91 23.99 32.93
N GLU A 98 11.50 24.17 31.66
CA GLU A 98 10.19 24.72 31.28
C GLU A 98 9.05 23.71 31.45
N ILE A 99 9.38 22.41 31.46
CA ILE A 99 8.44 21.31 31.68
C ILE A 99 9.00 20.34 32.74
N SER A 100 8.08 19.65 33.42
CA SER A 100 8.46 18.60 34.37
C SER A 100 8.91 17.31 33.67
N GLY A 101 9.69 16.47 34.36
CA GLY A 101 10.05 15.14 33.87
C GLY A 101 8.82 14.27 33.57
N SER A 102 7.77 14.35 34.41
CA SER A 102 6.51 13.64 34.16
C SER A 102 5.78 14.12 32.91
N GLU A 103 5.80 15.42 32.64
CA GLU A 103 5.19 15.99 31.43
C GLU A 103 5.98 15.61 30.18
N TYR A 104 7.32 15.60 30.28
CA TYR A 104 8.19 15.10 29.24
C TYR A 104 7.90 13.64 28.91
N ASP A 105 7.87 12.75 29.92
CA ASP A 105 7.68 11.32 29.71
C ASP A 105 6.32 11.02 29.07
N SER A 106 5.25 11.70 29.49
CA SER A 106 3.92 11.54 28.91
C SER A 106 3.89 11.96 27.44
N LYS A 107 4.38 13.17 27.11
CA LYS A 107 4.37 13.69 25.74
C LYS A 107 5.31 12.90 24.82
N LYS A 108 6.43 12.43 25.35
CA LYS A 108 7.38 11.59 24.63
C LYS A 108 6.73 10.27 24.25
N LEU A 109 6.02 9.62 25.17
CA LEU A 109 5.34 8.36 24.91
C LEU A 109 4.31 8.50 23.78
N ASP A 110 3.49 9.56 23.82
CA ASP A 110 2.50 9.82 22.76
C ASP A 110 3.17 10.00 21.37
N LEU A 111 4.30 10.71 21.33
CA LEU A 111 5.07 10.94 20.11
C LEU A 111 5.74 9.65 19.60
N GLU A 112 6.31 8.83 20.48
CA GLU A 112 6.91 7.53 20.14
C GLU A 112 5.86 6.54 19.64
N GLU A 113 4.66 6.52 20.23
CA GLU A 113 3.55 5.71 19.72
C GLU A 113 3.09 6.18 18.33
N LYS A 114 3.01 7.50 18.11
CA LYS A 114 2.71 8.07 16.80
C LYS A 114 3.78 7.69 15.78
N GLU A 115 5.07 7.84 16.11
CA GLU A 115 6.20 7.48 15.26
C GLU A 115 6.15 6.01 14.84
N LYS A 116 5.90 5.13 15.81
CA LYS A 116 5.78 3.69 15.56
C LYS A 116 4.63 3.37 14.60
N ARG A 117 3.45 3.97 14.81
CA ARG A 117 2.29 3.76 13.94
C ARG A 117 2.56 4.22 12.51
N LEU A 118 3.13 5.41 12.35
CA LEU A 118 3.49 5.98 11.04
C LEU A 118 4.55 5.13 10.34
N SER A 119 5.57 4.68 11.06
CA SER A 119 6.63 3.83 10.52
C SER A 119 6.07 2.50 10.00
N ASN A 120 5.19 1.86 10.77
CA ASN A 120 4.55 0.60 10.36
C ASN A 120 3.63 0.78 9.14
N GLU A 121 2.87 1.87 9.11
CA GLU A 121 2.05 2.23 7.93
C GLU A 121 2.94 2.41 6.70
N MET A 122 4.00 3.19 6.81
CA MET A 122 4.96 3.47 5.73
C MET A 122 5.64 2.19 5.21
N ILE A 123 6.04 1.27 6.09
CA ILE A 123 6.58 -0.04 5.70
C ILE A 123 5.54 -0.80 4.86
N SER A 124 4.32 -0.91 5.36
CA SER A 124 3.24 -1.62 4.65
C SER A 124 2.92 -1.01 3.28
N LEU A 125 3.01 0.32 3.14
CA LEU A 125 2.78 1.02 1.87
C LEU A 125 3.94 0.81 0.90
N LYS A 126 5.19 0.87 1.38
CA LYS A 126 6.39 0.60 0.56
C LYS A 126 6.40 -0.84 0.04
N GLU A 127 6.06 -1.82 0.88
CA GLU A 127 5.89 -3.21 0.43
C GLU A 127 4.81 -3.36 -0.65
N ALA A 128 3.71 -2.60 -0.56
CA ALA A 128 2.68 -2.63 -1.58
C ALA A 128 3.14 -1.97 -2.89
N LEU A 129 3.93 -0.89 -2.80
CA LEU A 129 4.52 -0.22 -3.96
C LEU A 129 5.52 -1.12 -4.69
N GLU A 130 6.30 -1.92 -3.97
CA GLU A 130 7.22 -2.91 -4.56
C GLU A 130 6.50 -3.98 -5.39
N LEU A 131 5.24 -4.31 -5.08
CA LEU A 131 4.44 -5.22 -5.90
C LEU A 131 4.05 -4.64 -7.26
N LEU A 132 4.23 -3.32 -7.44
CA LEU A 132 3.94 -2.59 -8.68
C LEU A 132 5.18 -2.41 -9.56
N GLY A 133 6.37 -2.73 -9.03
CA GLY A 133 7.68 -2.58 -9.69
C GLY A 133 8.08 -3.79 -10.53
#